data_AF-A0A699W1G1-F1
#
_entry.id   AF-A0A699W1G1-F1
#
_cell.length_a   1.000
_cell.length_b   1.000
_cell.length_c   1.000
_cell.angle_alpha   90.00
_cell.angle_beta   90.00
_cell.angle_gamma   90.00
#
_symmetry.space_group_name_H-M   'P 1'
#
loop_
_entity.id
_entity.type
_entity.pdbx_description
1 polymer ?
#
loop_
_entity_poly.entity_id
_entity_poly.type
_entity_poly.pdbx_seq_one_letter_code
_entity_poly.pdbx_strand_id
1 'polypeptide(L)'
;VIVCGKKEVHVPLKKRMLVVKGDDCVSRLKVVSRMKVKKYVDRGSYLFVTQVVEKEPAERHLEDVPVNCKFPDVFPEDLPGLPPPQQVEFKIELVPGVAPVAHAPYRLAPSEMKELAKQLQELLNKGFIRPSSSPWGAPVLFVKKKDGSFR
;
A
#
# COMPACT_ATOMS: atom_id res chain seq x y z
N VAL A 1 -5.17 -1.91 33.99
CA VAL A 1 -4.85 -2.94 32.97
C VAL A 1 -6.14 -3.57 32.49
N ILE A 2 -6.35 -3.69 31.18
CA ILE A 2 -7.54 -4.36 30.61
C ILE A 2 -7.12 -5.75 30.18
N VAL A 3 -7.78 -6.77 30.72
CA VAL A 3 -7.53 -8.18 30.39
C VAL A 3 -8.67 -8.68 29.51
N CYS A 4 -8.58 -8.39 28.20
CA CYS A 4 -9.67 -8.63 27.24
C CYS A 4 -10.15 -10.09 27.24
N GLY A 5 -9.23 -11.07 27.29
CA GLY A 5 -9.57 -12.50 27.29
C GLY A 5 -10.36 -12.96 28.53
N LYS A 6 -10.37 -12.17 29.61
CA LYS A 6 -11.10 -12.46 30.85
C LYS A 6 -12.25 -11.47 31.11
N LYS A 7 -12.46 -10.49 30.22
CA LYS A 7 -13.40 -9.37 30.40
C LYS A 7 -13.20 -8.62 31.73
N GLU A 8 -11.96 -8.44 32.18
CA GLU A 8 -11.66 -7.75 33.44
C GLU A 8 -10.95 -6.42 33.22
N VAL A 9 -11.28 -5.42 34.03
CA VAL A 9 -10.55 -4.15 34.13
C VAL A 9 -9.98 -4.01 35.53
N HIS A 10 -8.65 -3.98 35.62
CA HIS A 10 -7.92 -3.80 36.87
C HIS A 10 -7.58 -2.32 37.04
N VAL A 11 -8.16 -1.69 38.05
CA VAL A 11 -7.95 -0.27 38.40
C VAL A 11 -7.11 -0.21 39.68
N PRO A 12 -5.84 0.23 39.62
CA PRO A 12 -5.01 0.37 40.80
C PRO A 12 -5.48 1.57 41.63
N LEU A 13 -5.92 1.33 42.85
CA LEU A 13 -6.16 2.36 43.86
C LEU A 13 -5.02 2.28 44.88
N LYS A 14 -4.59 3.42 45.43
CA LYS A 14 -3.38 3.61 46.25
C LYS A 14 -2.86 2.40 47.07
N LYS A 15 -3.74 1.65 47.74
CA LYS A 15 -3.39 0.44 48.52
C LYS A 15 -4.16 -0.84 48.13
N ARG A 16 -5.01 -0.81 47.11
CA ARG A 16 -5.89 -1.93 46.72
C ARG A 16 -6.11 -1.94 45.20
N MET A 17 -6.24 -3.12 44.61
CA MET A 17 -6.62 -3.24 43.21
C MET A 17 -8.12 -3.50 43.10
N LEU A 18 -8.84 -2.61 42.40
CA LEU A 18 -10.24 -2.84 42.06
C LEU A 18 -10.30 -3.65 40.75
N VAL A 19 -10.93 -4.82 40.80
CA VAL A 19 -11.16 -5.66 39.61
C VAL A 19 -12.62 -5.51 39.22
N VAL A 20 -12.87 -4.81 38.11
CA VAL A 20 -14.19 -4.68 37.50
C VAL A 20 -14.33 -5.83 36.50
N LYS A 21 -15.18 -6.80 36.82
CA LYS A 21 -15.54 -7.88 35.90
C LYS A 21 -16.66 -7.42 34.98
N GLY A 22 -16.51 -7.69 33.69
CA GLY A 22 -17.56 -7.49 32.71
C GLY A 22 -18.78 -8.33 33.08
N ASP A 23 -19.96 -7.82 32.76
CA ASP A 23 -21.20 -8.59 32.88
C ASP A 23 -21.18 -9.69 31.79
N ASP A 24 -21.26 -10.95 32.21
CA ASP A 24 -21.28 -12.11 31.30
C ASP A 24 -22.66 -12.33 30.67
N CYS A 25 -23.68 -11.59 31.14
CA CYS A 25 -25.04 -11.72 30.68
C CYS A 25 -25.25 -11.00 29.33
N VAL A 26 -25.95 -11.67 28.42
CA VAL A 26 -26.50 -11.13 27.14
C VAL A 26 -27.56 -10.03 27.36
N SER A 27 -27.63 -9.44 28.55
CA SER A 27 -28.69 -8.51 28.93
C SER A 27 -28.35 -7.06 28.55
N ARG A 28 -29.39 -6.35 28.11
CA ARG A 28 -29.44 -4.92 27.76
C ARG A 28 -28.55 -4.08 28.67
N LEU A 29 -27.78 -3.17 28.08
CA LEU A 29 -26.98 -2.16 28.77
C LEU A 29 -27.75 -1.59 29.98
N LYS A 30 -27.19 -1.72 31.18
CA LYS A 30 -27.78 -1.14 32.40
C LYS A 30 -27.51 0.36 32.43
N VAL A 31 -28.34 1.11 31.71
CA VAL A 31 -28.29 2.58 31.67
C VAL A 31 -28.81 3.13 32.99
N VAL A 32 -28.11 4.09 33.57
CA VAL A 32 -28.48 4.76 34.82
C VAL A 32 -28.68 6.25 34.54
N SER A 33 -29.74 6.86 35.08
CA SER A 33 -30.00 8.29 34.90
C SER A 33 -28.99 9.16 35.67
N ARG A 34 -28.76 10.38 35.16
CA ARG A 34 -27.88 11.38 35.81
C ARG A 34 -28.25 11.63 37.28
N MET A 35 -29.55 11.66 37.60
CA MET A 35 -30.03 11.86 38.98
C MET A 35 -29.60 10.72 39.91
N LYS A 36 -29.65 9.49 39.41
CA LYS A 36 -29.29 8.29 40.17
C LYS A 36 -27.78 8.20 40.36
N VAL A 37 -26.99 8.58 39.35
CA VAL A 37 -25.53 8.76 39.48
C VAL A 37 -25.19 9.80 40.54
N LYS A 38 -25.82 10.98 40.50
CA LYS A 38 -25.60 12.04 41.51
C LYS A 38 -25.87 11.54 42.93
N LYS A 39 -26.98 10.84 43.14
CA LYS A 39 -27.32 10.23 44.44
C LYS A 39 -26.27 9.24 44.95
N TYR A 40 -25.63 8.47 44.07
CA TYR A 40 -24.57 7.54 44.47
C TYR A 40 -23.29 8.29 44.87
N VAL A 41 -22.93 9.34 44.13
CA VAL A 41 -21.78 10.20 44.45
C VAL A 41 -22.00 10.92 45.77
N ASP A 42 -23.19 11.49 46.01
CA ASP A 42 -23.54 12.16 47.27
C ASP A 42 -23.47 11.21 48.48
N ARG A 43 -23.60 9.89 48.24
CA ARG A 43 -23.46 8.82 49.25
C ARG A 43 -22.01 8.32 49.41
N GLY A 44 -21.04 8.98 48.78
CA GLY A 44 -19.62 8.63 48.86
C GLY A 44 -19.17 7.51 47.92
N SER A 45 -19.97 7.18 46.88
CA SER A 45 -19.54 6.20 45.87
C SER A 45 -18.52 6.80 44.90
N TYR A 46 -17.57 5.99 44.45
CA TYR A 46 -16.58 6.40 43.44
C TYR A 46 -17.14 6.22 42.02
N LEU A 47 -16.89 7.22 41.17
CA LEU A 47 -17.22 7.18 39.74
C LEU A 47 -15.94 6.95 38.93
N PHE A 48 -15.98 5.97 38.03
CA PHE A 48 -14.92 5.72 37.06
C PHE A 48 -15.48 5.93 35.66
N VAL A 49 -14.76 6.70 34.83
CA VAL A 49 -15.10 6.92 33.43
C VAL A 49 -14.02 6.26 32.58
N THR A 50 -14.44 5.43 31.63
CA THR A 50 -13.54 4.77 30.69
C THR A 50 -13.93 5.16 29.28
N GLN A 51 -12.97 5.65 28.50
CA GLN A 51 -13.14 5.89 27.08
C GLN A 51 -12.55 4.72 26.31
N VAL A 52 -13.33 4.13 25.41
CA VAL A 52 -12.82 3.17 24.42
C VAL A 52 -12.56 3.94 23.15
N VAL A 53 -11.30 3.95 22.70
CA VAL A 53 -10.92 4.50 21.40
C VAL A 53 -10.62 3.31 20.51
N GLU A 54 -11.49 3.06 19.54
CA GLU A 54 -11.19 2.16 18.44
C GLU A 54 -10.10 2.83 17.61
N LYS A 55 -8.91 2.24 17.59
CA LYS A 55 -7.87 2.69 16.66
C LYS A 55 -8.28 2.19 15.29
N GLU A 56 -8.41 3.11 14.34
CA GLU A 56 -8.42 2.79 12.91
C GLU A 56 -7.29 1.76 12.66
N PRO A 57 -7.56 0.67 11.91
CA PRO A 57 -6.52 -0.27 11.57
C PRO A 57 -5.38 0.50 10.90
N ALA A 58 -4.15 0.29 11.37
CA ALA A 58 -2.99 0.85 10.70
C ALA A 58 -3.05 0.45 9.22
N GLU A 59 -2.91 1.42 8.32
CA GLU A 59 -2.79 1.13 6.89
C GLU A 59 -1.67 0.11 6.71
N ARG A 60 -1.99 -1.01 6.06
CA ARG A 60 -0.98 -2.03 5.76
C ARG A 60 -0.13 -1.50 4.63
N HIS A 61 1.14 -1.25 4.88
CA HIS A 61 2.08 -0.87 3.85
C HIS A 61 2.75 -2.12 3.24
N LEU A 62 3.36 -1.99 2.06
CA LEU A 62 4.02 -3.12 1.39
C LEU A 62 5.23 -3.62 2.20
N GLU A 63 5.79 -2.77 3.05
CA GLU A 63 6.88 -3.06 3.97
C GLU A 63 6.43 -3.90 5.16
N ASP A 64 5.11 -4.05 5.39
CA ASP A 64 4.57 -4.95 6.40
C ASP A 64 4.47 -6.41 5.90
N VAL A 65 4.70 -6.64 4.60
CA VAL A 65 4.65 -7.97 3.98
C VAL A 65 5.98 -8.70 4.26
N PRO A 66 6.00 -9.80 5.04
CA PRO A 66 7.26 -10.42 5.48
C PRO A 66 8.16 -10.94 4.35
N VAL A 67 7.61 -11.18 3.16
CA VAL A 67 8.39 -11.60 1.98
C VAL A 67 9.16 -10.41 1.38
N ASN A 68 8.55 -9.23 1.35
CA ASN A 68 9.16 -8.03 0.78
C ASN A 68 10.39 -7.59 1.59
N CYS A 69 10.27 -7.63 2.93
CA CYS A 69 11.39 -7.31 3.83
C CYS A 69 12.57 -8.30 3.72
N LYS A 70 12.30 -9.55 3.33
CA LYS A 70 13.34 -10.60 3.22
C LYS A 70 14.15 -10.50 1.94
N PHE A 71 13.57 -9.93 0.88
CA PHE A 71 14.18 -9.88 -0.46
C PHE A 71 14.06 -8.48 -1.07
N PRO A 72 14.63 -7.44 -0.41
CA PRO A 72 14.52 -6.06 -0.88
C PRO A 72 15.23 -5.84 -2.23
N ASP A 73 16.20 -6.69 -2.55
CA ASP A 73 16.94 -6.71 -3.81
C ASP A 73 16.13 -7.29 -4.99
N VAL A 74 15.17 -8.18 -4.70
CA VAL A 74 14.29 -8.80 -5.71
C VAL A 74 13.07 -7.91 -6.01
N PHE A 75 12.63 -7.12 -5.04
CA PHE A 75 11.49 -6.22 -5.14
C PHE A 75 11.88 -4.74 -4.95
N PRO A 76 12.83 -4.21 -5.73
CA PRO A 76 13.16 -2.79 -5.64
C PRO A 76 12.00 -1.94 -6.17
N GLU A 77 11.86 -0.71 -5.65
CA GLU A 77 10.88 0.26 -6.17
C GLU A 77 11.10 0.57 -7.66
N ASP A 78 12.36 0.53 -8.10
CA ASP A 78 12.78 0.80 -9.46
C ASP A 78 13.79 -0.25 -9.94
N LEU A 79 13.68 -0.67 -11.21
CA LEU A 79 14.62 -1.65 -11.78
C LEU A 79 16.01 -1.04 -11.99
N PRO A 80 17.09 -1.72 -11.55
CA PRO A 80 18.46 -1.20 -11.61
C PRO A 80 19.06 -1.15 -13.03
N GLY A 81 18.39 -1.73 -14.02
CA GLY A 81 18.84 -1.80 -15.40
C GLY A 81 18.63 -3.19 -16.01
N LEU A 82 19.31 -3.47 -17.12
CA LEU A 82 19.27 -4.80 -17.74
C LEU A 82 19.89 -5.85 -16.82
N PRO A 83 19.34 -7.08 -16.81
CA PRO A 83 19.98 -8.18 -16.10
C PRO A 83 21.37 -8.47 -16.71
N PRO A 84 22.29 -9.08 -15.92
CA PRO A 84 23.55 -9.56 -16.44
C PRO A 84 23.35 -10.48 -17.65
N PRO A 85 24.31 -10.55 -18.59
CA PRO A 85 24.25 -11.45 -19.72
C PRO A 85 23.93 -12.88 -19.26
N GLN A 86 22.87 -13.45 -19.83
CA GLN A 86 22.44 -14.82 -19.55
C GLN A 86 23.04 -15.78 -20.58
N GLN A 87 23.16 -17.06 -20.22
CA GLN A 87 23.64 -18.10 -21.14
C GLN A 87 22.67 -18.35 -22.30
N VAL A 88 21.40 -18.00 -22.13
CA VAL A 88 20.36 -18.13 -23.15
C VAL A 88 20.00 -16.74 -23.67
N GLU A 89 20.15 -16.55 -24.98
CA GLU A 89 19.70 -15.34 -25.67
C GLU A 89 18.26 -15.50 -26.15
N PHE A 90 17.44 -14.47 -25.94
CA PHE A 90 16.11 -14.42 -26.53
C PHE A 90 16.23 -14.09 -28.03
N LYS A 91 15.79 -15.01 -28.89
CA LYS A 91 15.76 -14.83 -30.34
C LYS A 91 14.33 -14.79 -30.84
N ILE A 92 14.03 -13.80 -31.69
CA ILE A 92 12.75 -13.71 -32.39
C ILE A 92 12.94 -14.35 -33.77
N GLU A 93 12.39 -15.54 -33.96
CA GLU A 93 12.42 -16.22 -35.25
C GLU A 93 11.39 -15.60 -36.19
N LEU A 94 11.83 -15.18 -37.37
CA LEU A 94 10.96 -14.65 -38.41
C LEU A 94 10.47 -15.79 -39.31
N VAL A 95 9.23 -15.67 -39.75
CA VAL A 95 8.70 -16.55 -40.81
C VAL A 95 9.53 -16.32 -42.10
N PRO A 96 9.93 -17.37 -42.82
CA PRO A 96 10.70 -17.22 -44.06
C PRO A 96 9.99 -16.32 -45.09
N GLY A 97 10.74 -15.42 -45.73
CA GLY A 97 10.23 -14.52 -46.77
C GLY A 97 9.57 -13.23 -46.26
N VAL A 98 9.52 -12.99 -44.95
CA VAL A 98 9.01 -11.71 -44.41
C VAL A 98 10.04 -10.60 -44.64
N ALA A 99 9.60 -9.55 -45.35
CA ALA A 99 10.38 -8.32 -45.52
C ALA A 99 10.20 -7.37 -44.31
N PRO A 100 11.19 -6.53 -44.00
CA PRO A 100 11.05 -5.51 -42.96
C PRO A 100 9.91 -4.53 -43.24
N VAL A 101 9.22 -4.12 -42.18
CA VAL A 101 8.15 -3.12 -42.25
C VAL A 101 8.52 -1.92 -41.36
N ALA A 102 8.45 -0.72 -41.93
CA ALA A 102 8.63 0.54 -41.22
C ALA A 102 7.41 1.43 -41.42
N HIS A 103 6.76 1.78 -40.32
CA HIS A 103 5.65 2.71 -40.29
C HIS A 103 6.09 4.06 -39.72
N ALA A 104 5.56 5.15 -40.27
CA ALA A 104 5.81 6.49 -39.76
C ALA A 104 5.21 6.65 -38.34
N PRO A 105 5.85 7.43 -37.45
CA PRO A 105 5.28 7.77 -36.14
C PRO A 105 3.94 8.49 -36.27
N TYR A 106 3.04 8.26 -35.31
CA TYR A 106 1.81 9.03 -35.22
C TYR A 106 2.08 10.49 -34.86
N ARG A 107 1.11 11.36 -35.18
CA ARG A 107 1.16 12.77 -34.74
C ARG A 107 0.92 12.82 -33.24
N LEU A 108 1.85 13.40 -32.51
CA LEU A 108 1.80 13.59 -31.06
C LEU A 108 1.50 15.05 -30.72
N ALA A 109 0.71 15.28 -29.68
CA ALA A 109 0.54 16.61 -29.11
C ALA A 109 1.84 17.07 -28.42
N PRO A 110 2.05 18.39 -28.21
CA PRO A 110 3.27 18.88 -27.56
C PRO A 110 3.55 18.26 -26.18
N SER A 111 2.51 17.96 -25.39
CA SER A 111 2.64 17.30 -24.10
C SER A 111 3.11 15.85 -24.21
N GLU A 112 2.60 15.12 -25.20
CA GLU A 112 2.99 13.72 -25.47
C GLU A 112 4.42 13.66 -26.00
N MET A 113 4.82 14.60 -26.86
CA MET A 113 6.18 14.69 -27.35
C MET A 113 7.20 14.92 -26.22
N LYS A 114 6.84 15.76 -25.24
CA LYS A 114 7.66 16.00 -24.05
C LYS A 114 7.78 14.74 -23.19
N GLU A 115 6.68 14.01 -23.01
CA GLU A 115 6.69 12.75 -22.25
C GLU A 115 7.48 11.67 -22.97
N LEU A 116 7.36 11.56 -24.30
CA LEU A 116 8.13 10.61 -25.10
C LEU A 116 9.64 10.85 -24.97
N ALA A 117 10.07 12.11 -25.07
CA ALA A 117 11.48 12.47 -24.90
C ALA A 117 11.99 12.10 -23.50
N LYS A 118 11.18 12.37 -22.46
CA LYS A 118 11.51 12.02 -21.07
C LYS A 118 11.67 10.50 -20.90
N GLN A 119 10.69 9.71 -21.35
CA GLN A 119 10.72 8.25 -21.22
C GLN A 119 11.85 7.62 -22.03
N LEU A 120 12.11 8.09 -23.25
CA LEU A 120 13.24 7.63 -24.05
C LEU A 120 14.57 7.89 -23.33
N GLN A 121 14.75 9.08 -22.74
CA GLN A 121 15.96 9.40 -21.99
C GLN A 121 16.11 8.51 -20.74
N GLU A 122 15.04 8.26 -20.00
CA GLU A 122 15.06 7.36 -18.85
C GLU A 122 15.43 5.93 -19.26
N LEU A 123 14.83 5.40 -20.34
CA LEU A 123 15.13 4.06 -20.85
C LEU A 123 16.56 3.95 -21.40
N LEU A 124 17.07 5.00 -22.04
CA LEU A 124 18.47 5.09 -22.47
C LEU A 124 19.43 5.08 -21.28
N ASN A 125 19.13 5.90 -20.26
CA ASN A 125 19.95 5.98 -19.04
C ASN A 125 19.97 4.66 -18.27
N LYS A 126 18.84 3.93 -18.23
CA LYS A 126 18.74 2.58 -17.64
C LYS A 126 19.39 1.49 -18.52
N GLY A 127 19.79 1.82 -19.76
CA GLY A 127 20.40 0.89 -20.70
C GLY A 127 19.42 -0.12 -21.31
N PHE A 128 18.10 0.08 -21.16
CA PHE A 128 17.08 -0.82 -21.71
C PHE A 128 16.93 -0.71 -23.23
N ILE A 129 17.24 0.46 -23.78
CA ILE A 129 17.22 0.72 -25.22
C ILE A 129 18.52 1.35 -25.67
N ARG A 130 18.76 1.34 -26.98
CA ARG A 130 19.86 2.05 -27.63
C ARG A 130 19.41 2.56 -29.00
N PRO A 131 20.03 3.63 -29.53
CA PRO A 131 19.80 4.03 -30.92
C PRO A 131 20.10 2.87 -31.88
N SER A 132 19.31 2.77 -32.95
CA SER A 132 19.50 1.74 -33.97
C SER A 132 19.16 2.27 -35.36
N SER A 133 19.75 1.66 -36.39
CA SER A 133 19.42 1.89 -37.80
C SER A 133 18.72 0.67 -38.36
N SER A 134 17.54 0.36 -37.81
CA SER A 134 16.76 -0.83 -38.18
C SER A 134 15.92 -0.55 -39.44
N PRO A 135 15.80 -1.53 -40.38
CA PRO A 135 14.82 -1.45 -41.45
C PRO A 135 13.38 -1.68 -40.94
N TRP A 136 13.22 -2.06 -39.67
CA TRP A 136 11.94 -2.21 -38.99
C TRP A 136 11.62 -0.98 -38.15
N GLY A 137 10.37 -0.53 -38.20
CA GLY A 137 9.90 0.61 -37.41
C GLY A 137 8.42 0.49 -37.08
N ALA A 138 8.08 0.60 -35.80
CA ALA A 138 6.71 0.62 -35.30
C ALA A 138 6.42 1.96 -34.61
N PRO A 139 5.22 2.52 -34.79
CA PRO A 139 4.85 3.77 -34.14
C PRO A 139 4.58 3.57 -32.64
N VAL A 140 4.87 4.59 -31.84
CA VAL A 140 4.54 4.62 -30.40
C VAL A 140 3.17 5.25 -30.19
N LEU A 141 2.43 4.73 -29.21
CA LEU A 141 1.13 5.22 -28.79
C LEU A 141 1.11 5.39 -27.28
N PHE A 142 0.57 6.50 -26.79
CA PHE A 142 0.40 6.72 -25.36
C PHE A 142 -0.97 6.27 -24.87
N VAL A 143 -0.97 5.62 -23.71
CA VAL A 143 -2.16 5.24 -22.97
C VAL A 143 -2.18 5.98 -21.64
N LYS A 144 -3.27 6.72 -21.40
CA LYS A 144 -3.49 7.39 -20.12
C LYS A 144 -3.81 6.36 -19.03
N LYS A 145 -3.01 6.33 -17.97
CA LYS A 145 -3.20 5.47 -16.80
C LYS A 145 -4.13 6.12 -15.78
N LYS A 146 -4.60 5.34 -14.81
CA LYS A 146 -5.55 5.80 -13.77
C LYS A 146 -5.00 6.94 -12.91
N ASP A 147 -3.68 6.98 -12.72
CA ASP A 147 -2.94 8.03 -12.03
C ASP A 147 -2.77 9.31 -12.86
N GLY A 148 -3.26 9.33 -14.11
CA GLY A 148 -3.13 10.44 -15.03
C GLY A 148 -1.83 10.48 -15.83
N SER A 149 -0.89 9.57 -15.57
CA SER A 149 0.35 9.43 -16.34
C SER A 149 0.10 8.84 -17.74
N PHE A 150 1.04 9.07 -18.67
CA PHE A 150 1.04 8.42 -19.97
C PHE A 150 2.10 7.32 -20.00
N ARG A 151 1.76 6.15 -20.55
CA ARG A 151 2.72 5.05 -20.81
C ARG A 151 2.37 4.32 -22.10
#